data_AF-A0A7W7YLQ3-F1
#
_entry.id   AF-A0A7W7YLQ3-F1
#
_cell.length_a   1.000
_cell.length_b   1.000
_cell.length_c   1.000
_cell.angle_alpha   90.00
_cell.angle_beta   90.00
_cell.angle_gamma   90.00
#
_symmetry.space_group_name_H-M   'P 1'
#
loop_
_entity.id
_entity.type
_entity.pdbx_description
1 polymer ?
#
loop_
_entity_poly.entity_id
_entity_poly.type
_entity_poly.pdbx_seq_one_letter_code
_entity_poly.pdbx_strand_id
1 'polypeptide(L)'
;MMSTPSPRPLWQDLLHGALGFALVSLAAFSIWAFAGRFFAPFGGEVAMYAAIAGVFLGFSGLLLGRLAGSIGRFYQAFLPAFFLYAIVWCIAWFAFKNRTGEWLGAAAGSIIFTYVVMKILGSTRGWLLAAVTLFGLHSAGYFAGDWAMYDVWLSPDNLADLTKKDRAQAALMGKLSWGLFYGLGFGAGIGCVFHRARVGA
;
A
#
# COMPACT_ATOMS: atom_id res chain seq x y z
N MET A 1 27.39 1.98 28.94
CA MET A 1 26.78 2.88 27.94
C MET A 1 26.62 2.11 26.64
N MET A 2 25.40 1.72 26.26
CA MET A 2 25.17 1.17 24.92
C MET A 2 25.19 2.33 23.93
N SER A 3 26.07 2.28 22.94
CA SER A 3 26.10 3.24 21.83
C SER A 3 24.74 3.23 21.14
N THR A 4 24.08 4.39 21.06
CA THR A 4 22.87 4.53 20.25
C THR A 4 23.22 4.22 18.80
N PRO A 5 22.51 3.28 18.13
CA PRO A 5 22.79 2.97 16.74
C PRO A 5 22.62 4.23 15.88
N SER A 6 23.55 4.44 14.95
CA SER A 6 23.49 5.56 14.01
C SER A 6 22.14 5.57 13.27
N PRO A 7 21.50 6.73 13.07
CA PRO A 7 20.25 6.81 12.33
C PRO A 7 20.40 6.18 10.95
N ARG A 8 19.48 5.28 10.58
CA ARG A 8 19.45 4.73 9.22
C ARG A 8 19.16 5.86 8.22
N PRO A 9 19.90 5.95 7.10
CA PRO A 9 19.68 6.98 6.08
C PRO A 9 18.32 6.77 5.38
N LEU A 10 17.73 7.86 4.89
CA LEU A 10 16.39 7.86 4.28
C LEU A 10 16.24 6.81 3.16
N TRP A 11 17.20 6.71 2.25
CA TRP A 11 17.12 5.77 1.12
C TRP A 11 17.01 4.30 1.58
N GLN A 12 17.61 3.93 2.72
CA GLN A 12 17.48 2.58 3.26
C GLN A 12 16.09 2.31 3.79
N ASP A 13 15.43 3.30 4.40
CA ASP A 13 14.05 3.14 4.87
C ASP A 13 13.06 3.17 3.70
N LEU A 14 13.30 4.00 2.68
CA LEU A 14 12.54 3.99 1.43
C LEU A 14 12.60 2.61 0.77
N LEU A 15 13.81 2.07 0.58
CA LEU A 15 14.01 0.77 -0.07
C LEU A 15 13.42 -0.37 0.77
N HIS A 16 13.63 -0.34 2.09
CA HIS A 16 13.05 -1.34 3.00
C HIS A 16 11.52 -1.29 2.97
N GLY A 17 10.94 -0.09 3.02
CA GLY A 17 9.50 0.11 2.90
C GLY A 17 8.95 -0.40 1.57
N ALA A 18 9.58 0.00 0.46
CA ALA A 18 9.18 -0.39 -0.89
C ALA A 18 9.20 -1.92 -1.07
N LEU A 19 10.33 -2.56 -0.79
CA LEU A 19 10.48 -4.00 -0.99
C LEU A 19 9.61 -4.80 -0.01
N GLY A 20 9.61 -4.40 1.27
CA GLY A 20 8.81 -5.07 2.29
C GLY A 20 7.32 -5.00 1.98
N PHE A 21 6.80 -3.82 1.64
CA PHE A 21 5.38 -3.67 1.34
C PHE A 21 5.01 -4.19 -0.05
N ALA A 22 5.92 -4.22 -1.03
CA ALA A 22 5.72 -4.93 -2.30
C ALA A 22 5.45 -6.42 -2.09
N LEU A 23 6.18 -7.08 -1.20
CA LEU A 23 5.95 -8.49 -0.86
C LEU A 23 4.58 -8.69 -0.18
N VAL A 24 4.22 -7.82 0.77
CA VAL A 24 2.88 -7.85 1.40
C VAL A 24 1.79 -7.63 0.36
N SER A 25 1.98 -6.66 -0.53
CA SER A 25 1.01 -6.33 -1.57
C SER A 25 0.87 -7.46 -2.59
N LEU A 26 1.96 -8.10 -3.01
CA LEU A 26 1.88 -9.31 -3.85
C LEU A 26 1.09 -10.43 -3.17
N ALA A 27 1.32 -10.67 -1.88
CA ALA A 27 0.55 -11.66 -1.12
C ALA A 27 -0.94 -11.27 -1.06
N ALA A 28 -1.26 -10.01 -0.84
CA ALA A 28 -2.64 -9.52 -0.79
C ALA A 28 -3.31 -9.62 -2.17
N PHE A 29 -2.65 -9.15 -3.23
CA PHE A 29 -3.15 -9.17 -4.60
C PHE A 29 -3.21 -10.58 -5.20
N SER A 30 -2.46 -11.54 -4.66
CA SER A 30 -2.62 -12.95 -5.00
C SER A 30 -4.04 -13.46 -4.67
N ILE A 31 -4.69 -12.93 -3.62
CA ILE A 31 -6.07 -13.26 -3.31
C ILE A 31 -6.99 -12.84 -4.46
N TRP A 32 -6.83 -11.62 -4.97
CA TRP A 32 -7.62 -11.15 -6.11
C TRP A 32 -7.27 -11.88 -7.41
N ALA A 33 -6.01 -12.23 -7.61
CA ALA A 33 -5.53 -12.94 -8.78
C ALA A 33 -6.07 -14.37 -8.87
N PHE A 34 -5.97 -15.12 -7.77
CA PHE A 34 -6.25 -16.56 -7.75
C PHE A 34 -7.60 -16.92 -7.11
N ALA A 35 -8.01 -16.19 -6.08
CA ALA A 35 -9.17 -16.53 -5.25
C ALA A 35 -10.39 -15.62 -5.50
N GLY A 36 -10.36 -14.68 -6.44
CA GLY A 36 -11.49 -13.74 -6.64
C GLY A 36 -12.85 -14.41 -6.86
N ARG A 37 -12.89 -15.56 -7.57
CA ARG A 37 -14.13 -16.34 -7.76
C ARG A 37 -14.55 -17.13 -6.52
N PHE A 38 -13.61 -17.53 -5.68
CA PHE A 38 -13.89 -18.27 -4.44
C PHE A 38 -14.76 -17.44 -3.48
N PHE A 39 -14.62 -16.11 -3.49
CA PHE A 39 -15.40 -15.23 -2.62
C PHE A 39 -16.83 -14.96 -3.12
N ALA A 40 -17.20 -15.33 -4.35
CA ALA A 40 -18.54 -15.11 -4.89
C ALA A 40 -19.69 -15.56 -3.95
N PRO A 41 -19.66 -16.79 -3.39
CA PRO A 41 -20.68 -17.23 -2.42
C PRO A 41 -20.56 -16.61 -1.01
N PHE A 42 -19.44 -15.95 -0.67
CA PHE A 42 -19.15 -15.45 0.67
C PHE A 42 -19.30 -13.93 0.81
N GLY A 43 -20.13 -13.28 -0.03
CA GLY A 43 -20.29 -11.82 -0.04
C GLY A 43 -19.50 -11.12 -1.15
N GLY A 44 -18.97 -11.88 -2.11
CA GLY A 44 -18.37 -11.36 -3.34
C GLY A 44 -17.14 -10.49 -3.09
N GLU A 45 -17.12 -9.32 -3.72
CA GLU A 45 -15.98 -8.40 -3.67
C GLU A 45 -15.69 -7.89 -2.26
N VAL A 46 -16.72 -7.66 -1.43
CA VAL A 46 -16.54 -7.17 -0.06
C VAL A 46 -15.71 -8.14 0.77
N ALA A 47 -16.01 -9.44 0.69
CA ALA A 47 -15.27 -10.46 1.42
C ALA A 47 -13.84 -10.63 0.89
N MET A 48 -13.64 -10.50 -0.43
CA MET A 48 -12.31 -10.49 -1.03
C MET A 48 -11.49 -9.29 -0.52
N TYR A 49 -12.05 -8.08 -0.53
CA TYR A 49 -11.36 -6.89 -0.01
C TYR A 49 -11.07 -6.98 1.50
N ALA A 50 -11.97 -7.58 2.29
CA ALA A 50 -11.73 -7.86 3.69
C ALA A 50 -10.55 -8.83 3.88
N ALA A 51 -10.43 -9.88 3.07
CA ALA A 51 -9.30 -10.80 3.11
C ALA A 51 -7.98 -10.11 2.71
N ILE A 52 -8.00 -9.27 1.67
CA ILE A 52 -6.86 -8.44 1.24
C ILE A 52 -6.41 -7.50 2.38
N ALA A 53 -7.37 -6.82 3.02
CA ALA A 53 -7.10 -5.95 4.17
C ALA A 53 -6.49 -6.76 5.34
N GLY A 54 -7.00 -7.97 5.59
CA GLY A 54 -6.44 -8.90 6.56
C GLY A 54 -4.97 -9.23 6.30
N VAL A 55 -4.57 -9.43 5.03
CA VAL A 55 -3.15 -9.63 4.67
C VAL A 55 -2.32 -8.38 4.94
N PHE A 56 -2.79 -7.19 4.53
CA PHE A 56 -2.06 -5.94 4.82
C PHE A 56 -1.88 -5.72 6.32
N LEU A 57 -2.94 -5.85 7.11
CA LEU A 57 -2.89 -5.68 8.56
C LEU A 57 -2.04 -6.78 9.23
N GLY A 58 -2.12 -8.02 8.76
CA GLY A 58 -1.45 -9.17 9.35
C GLY A 58 0.05 -9.24 9.04
N PHE A 59 0.46 -8.97 7.80
CA PHE A 59 1.85 -9.23 7.35
C PHE A 59 2.75 -8.00 7.31
N SER A 60 2.20 -6.78 7.32
CA SER A 60 3.03 -5.56 7.24
C SER A 60 4.07 -5.45 8.34
N GLY A 61 3.72 -5.74 9.60
CA GLY A 61 4.69 -5.64 10.69
C GLY A 61 5.80 -6.67 10.65
N LEU A 62 5.58 -7.84 10.04
CA LEU A 62 6.62 -8.86 9.89
C LEU A 62 7.77 -8.36 9.00
N LEU A 63 7.43 -7.68 7.90
CA LEU A 63 8.41 -7.19 6.94
C LEU A 63 8.86 -5.75 7.22
N LEU A 64 8.02 -4.93 7.83
CA LEU A 64 8.29 -3.50 8.05
C LEU A 64 8.57 -3.12 9.50
N GLY A 65 8.51 -4.06 10.45
CA GLY A 65 8.69 -3.79 11.88
C GLY A 65 9.98 -3.03 12.21
N ARG A 66 11.04 -3.28 11.43
CA ARG A 66 12.34 -2.59 11.57
C ARG A 66 12.28 -1.09 11.27
N LEU A 67 11.30 -0.60 10.49
CA LEU A 67 11.12 0.84 10.26
C LEU A 67 10.78 1.58 11.55
N ALA A 68 10.06 0.92 12.46
CA ALA A 68 9.68 1.46 13.77
C ALA A 68 10.61 1.04 14.91
N GLY A 69 11.66 0.26 14.62
CA GLY A 69 12.57 -0.33 15.61
C GLY A 69 12.08 -1.65 16.23
N SER A 70 10.78 -1.95 16.19
CA SER A 70 10.23 -3.25 16.60
C SER A 70 8.87 -3.52 15.92
N ILE A 71 8.49 -4.80 15.81
CA ILE A 71 7.20 -5.22 15.26
C ILE A 71 6.03 -4.63 16.06
N GLY A 72 6.12 -4.67 17.40
CA GLY A 72 5.09 -4.13 18.27
C GLY A 72 4.90 -2.62 18.10
N ARG A 73 5.99 -1.85 18.07
CA ARG A 73 5.94 -0.40 17.84
C ARG A 73 5.44 -0.05 16.44
N PHE A 74 5.76 -0.88 15.44
CA PHE A 74 5.21 -0.72 14.10
C PHE A 74 3.69 -0.91 14.10
N TYR A 75 3.17 -2.00 14.65
CA TYR A 75 1.72 -2.24 14.66
C TYR A 75 0.94 -1.22 15.48
N GLN A 76 1.50 -0.75 16.59
CA GLN A 76 0.91 0.33 17.39
C GLN A 76 0.65 1.58 16.55
N ALA A 77 1.58 1.94 15.64
CA ALA A 77 1.42 3.09 14.76
C ALA A 77 0.63 2.76 13.48
N PHE A 78 0.95 1.65 12.82
CA PHE A 78 0.44 1.28 11.50
C PHE A 78 -1.01 0.86 11.52
N LEU A 79 -1.45 0.01 12.46
CA LEU A 79 -2.83 -0.51 12.47
C LEU A 79 -3.88 0.61 12.57
N PRO A 80 -3.84 1.52 13.56
CA PRO A 80 -4.83 2.59 13.62
C PRO A 80 -4.73 3.54 12.43
N ALA A 81 -3.51 3.84 11.96
CA ALA A 81 -3.30 4.71 10.81
C ALA A 81 -3.88 4.12 9.52
N PHE A 82 -3.57 2.85 9.22
CA PHE A 82 -4.06 2.15 8.03
C PHE A 82 -5.56 1.89 8.09
N PHE A 83 -6.10 1.58 9.26
CA PHE A 83 -7.53 1.40 9.45
C PHE A 83 -8.31 2.71 9.18
N LEU A 84 -7.85 3.83 9.74
CA LEU A 84 -8.45 5.14 9.47
C LEU A 84 -8.27 5.56 8.02
N TYR A 85 -7.10 5.31 7.42
CA TYR A 85 -6.86 5.48 5.99
C TYR A 85 -7.92 4.73 5.17
N ALA A 86 -8.14 3.45 5.46
CA ALA A 86 -9.07 2.62 4.72
C ALA A 86 -10.52 3.10 4.86
N ILE A 87 -10.94 3.51 6.05
CA ILE A 87 -12.28 4.11 6.26
C ILE A 87 -12.45 5.36 5.40
N VAL A 88 -11.49 6.28 5.45
CA VAL A 88 -11.54 7.54 4.70
C VAL A 88 -11.57 7.28 3.20
N TRP A 89 -10.73 6.35 2.73
CA TRP A 89 -10.69 5.95 1.34
C TRP A 89 -12.02 5.33 0.90
N CYS A 90 -12.60 4.42 1.68
CA CYS A 90 -13.91 3.81 1.39
C CYS A 90 -15.02 4.86 1.35
N ILE A 91 -15.08 5.78 2.32
CA ILE A 91 -16.07 6.87 2.33
C ILE A 91 -15.93 7.71 1.06
N ALA A 92 -14.70 8.11 0.69
CA ALA A 92 -14.47 8.89 -0.51
C ALA A 92 -14.87 8.13 -1.79
N TRP A 93 -14.52 6.84 -1.88
CA TRP A 93 -14.87 5.98 -3.01
C TRP A 93 -16.39 5.83 -3.19
N PHE A 94 -17.12 5.61 -2.10
CA PHE A 94 -18.58 5.44 -2.19
C PHE A 94 -19.34 6.76 -2.31
N ALA A 95 -18.82 7.86 -1.73
CA ALA A 95 -19.47 9.17 -1.79
C ALA A 95 -19.25 9.88 -3.13
N PHE A 96 -18.08 9.71 -3.76
CA PHE A 96 -17.72 10.37 -5.00
C PHE A 96 -17.50 9.35 -6.11
N LYS A 97 -18.21 9.51 -7.23
CA LYS A 97 -18.07 8.61 -8.38
C LYS A 97 -16.77 8.89 -9.15
N ASN A 98 -16.26 7.86 -9.83
CA ASN A 98 -15.10 7.91 -10.72
C ASN A 98 -13.78 8.28 -10.00
N ARG A 99 -12.79 8.73 -10.77
CA ARG A 99 -11.44 9.08 -10.29
C ARG A 99 -11.42 10.12 -9.15
N THR A 100 -12.46 10.95 -9.01
CA THR A 100 -12.51 11.95 -7.94
C THR A 100 -12.47 11.31 -6.56
N GLY A 101 -13.22 10.21 -6.34
CA GLY A 101 -13.23 9.49 -5.07
C GLY A 101 -11.88 8.85 -4.75
N GLU A 102 -11.22 8.29 -5.77
CA GLU A 102 -9.88 7.72 -5.66
C GLU A 102 -8.86 8.75 -5.19
N TRP A 103 -8.79 9.89 -5.87
CA TRP A 103 -7.84 10.95 -5.58
C TRP A 103 -8.08 11.58 -4.21
N LEU A 104 -9.35 11.89 -3.90
CA LEU A 104 -9.70 12.49 -2.62
C LEU A 104 -9.44 11.52 -1.46
N GLY A 105 -9.82 10.25 -1.63
CA GLY A 105 -9.58 9.19 -0.66
C GLY A 105 -8.09 8.96 -0.42
N ALA A 106 -7.28 8.89 -1.49
CA ALA A 106 -5.84 8.71 -1.38
C ALA A 106 -5.15 9.92 -0.71
N ALA A 107 -5.54 11.15 -1.06
CA ALA A 107 -4.96 12.36 -0.47
C ALA A 107 -5.34 12.50 1.01
N ALA A 108 -6.64 12.44 1.33
CA ALA A 108 -7.13 12.56 2.70
C ALA A 108 -6.65 11.40 3.58
N GLY A 109 -6.67 10.18 3.03
CA GLY A 109 -6.12 8.99 3.67
C GLY A 109 -4.64 9.18 3.99
N SER A 110 -3.81 9.62 3.03
CA SER A 110 -2.37 9.82 3.23
C SER A 110 -2.06 10.85 4.33
N ILE A 111 -2.85 11.92 4.40
CA ILE A 111 -2.78 12.93 5.47
C ILE A 111 -3.05 12.29 6.83
N ILE A 112 -4.16 11.56 6.96
CA ILE A 112 -4.59 10.94 8.22
C ILE A 112 -3.60 9.86 8.65
N PHE A 113 -3.21 8.99 7.72
CA PHE A 113 -2.22 7.94 7.96
C PHE A 113 -0.92 8.52 8.51
N THR A 114 -0.37 9.52 7.82
CA THR A 114 0.90 10.14 8.19
C THR A 114 0.81 10.78 9.57
N TYR A 115 -0.23 11.58 9.81
CA TYR A 115 -0.41 12.26 11.09
C TYR A 115 -0.51 11.26 12.25
N VAL A 116 -1.30 10.19 12.09
CA VAL A 116 -1.48 9.17 13.13
C VAL A 116 -0.19 8.42 13.41
N VAL A 117 0.53 7.95 12.38
CA VAL A 117 1.82 7.26 12.55
C VAL A 117 2.81 8.16 13.28
N MET A 118 2.99 9.38 12.80
CA MET A 118 3.95 10.34 13.33
C MET A 118 3.62 10.73 14.77
N LYS A 119 2.35 10.98 15.08
CA LYS A 119 1.87 11.28 16.44
C LYS A 119 2.14 10.12 17.41
N ILE A 120 1.81 8.88 17.02
CA ILE A 120 2.02 7.70 17.87
C ILE A 120 3.51 7.44 18.10
N LEU A 121 4.36 7.71 17.11
CA LEU A 121 5.81 7.54 17.22
C LEU A 121 6.51 8.71 17.94
N GLY A 122 5.79 9.75 18.34
CA GLY A 122 6.28 10.83 19.19
C GLY A 122 6.82 12.06 18.46
N SER A 123 6.61 12.19 17.15
CA SER A 123 7.09 13.33 16.37
C SER A 123 6.09 13.76 15.33
N THR A 124 5.65 15.02 15.35
CA THR A 124 4.83 15.62 14.28
C THR A 124 5.62 16.59 13.41
N ARG A 125 6.92 16.78 13.66
CA ARG A 125 7.72 17.76 12.90
C ARG A 125 7.84 17.34 11.44
N GLY A 126 7.39 18.20 10.52
CA GLY A 126 7.43 17.93 9.08
C GLY A 126 6.38 16.93 8.58
N TRP A 127 5.32 16.68 9.35
CA TRP A 127 4.28 15.70 9.00
C TRP A 127 3.61 15.99 7.66
N LEU A 128 3.37 17.26 7.32
CA LEU A 128 2.71 17.62 6.07
C LEU A 128 3.59 17.26 4.86
N LEU A 129 4.89 17.51 4.94
CA LEU A 129 5.83 17.12 3.88
C LEU A 129 5.89 15.59 3.74
N ALA A 130 5.87 14.86 4.87
CA ALA A 130 5.81 13.41 4.85
C ALA A 130 4.50 12.90 4.21
N ALA A 131 3.37 13.57 4.46
CA ALA A 131 2.07 13.22 3.88
C ALA A 131 2.02 13.46 2.37
N VAL A 132 2.53 14.61 1.91
CA VAL A 132 2.66 14.92 0.48
C VAL A 132 3.58 13.90 -0.19
N THR A 133 4.68 13.52 0.46
CA THR A 133 5.60 12.49 -0.06
C THR A 133 4.93 11.12 -0.15
N LEU A 134 4.20 10.72 0.90
CA LEU A 134 3.42 9.48 0.91
C LEU A 134 2.39 9.47 -0.22
N PHE A 135 1.61 10.54 -0.36
CA PHE A 135 0.61 10.67 -1.43
C PHE A 135 1.25 10.62 -2.82
N GLY A 136 2.37 11.31 -3.03
CA GLY A 136 3.09 11.30 -4.30
C GLY A 136 3.60 9.91 -4.67
N LEU A 137 4.26 9.22 -3.75
CA LEU A 137 4.78 7.87 -3.97
C LEU A 137 3.67 6.82 -4.10
N HIS A 138 2.61 6.92 -3.30
CA HIS A 138 1.39 6.13 -3.44
C HIS A 138 0.81 6.28 -4.85
N SER A 139 0.61 7.53 -5.30
CA SER A 139 0.02 7.83 -6.60
C SER A 139 0.91 7.34 -7.74
N ALA A 140 2.22 7.50 -7.63
CA ALA A 140 3.17 6.96 -8.61
C ALA A 140 3.06 5.44 -8.72
N GLY A 141 3.02 4.72 -7.59
CA GLY A 141 2.82 3.27 -7.57
C GLY A 141 1.47 2.84 -8.13
N TYR A 142 0.40 3.59 -7.82
CA TYR A 142 -0.95 3.37 -8.32
C TYR A 142 -1.00 3.49 -9.86
N PHE A 143 -0.50 4.59 -10.43
CA PHE A 143 -0.49 4.76 -11.89
C PHE A 143 0.42 3.79 -12.61
N ALA A 144 1.57 3.44 -12.01
CA ALA A 144 2.43 2.39 -12.56
C ALA A 144 1.73 1.02 -12.55
N GLY A 145 0.92 0.74 -11.52
CA GLY A 145 0.09 -0.46 -11.45
C GLY A 145 -1.00 -0.48 -12.53
N ASP A 146 -1.73 0.62 -12.70
CA ASP A 146 -2.74 0.78 -13.74
C ASP A 146 -2.15 0.58 -15.14
N TRP A 147 -1.05 1.27 -15.42
CA TRP A 147 -0.32 1.13 -16.68
C TRP A 147 0.12 -0.32 -16.92
N ALA A 148 0.73 -0.97 -15.91
CA ALA A 148 1.15 -2.35 -16.05
C ALA A 148 -0.05 -3.28 -16.33
N MET A 149 -1.15 -3.13 -15.60
CA MET A 149 -2.32 -3.99 -15.78
C MET A 149 -3.01 -3.76 -17.13
N TYR A 150 -3.33 -2.51 -17.47
CA TYR A 150 -4.21 -2.20 -18.60
C TYR A 150 -3.47 -1.94 -19.91
N ASP A 151 -2.28 -1.36 -19.86
CA ASP A 151 -1.52 -1.01 -21.06
C ASP A 151 -0.46 -2.07 -21.40
N VAL A 152 0.04 -2.82 -20.41
CA VAL A 152 1.02 -3.91 -20.65
C VAL A 152 0.33 -5.27 -20.71
N TRP A 153 -0.43 -5.68 -19.71
CA TRP A 153 -0.97 -7.05 -19.68
C TRP A 153 -2.31 -7.20 -20.42
N LEU A 154 -3.19 -6.22 -20.30
CA LEU A 154 -4.58 -6.29 -20.78
C LEU A 154 -4.89 -5.31 -21.91
N SER A 155 -3.88 -4.83 -22.64
CA SER A 155 -4.12 -3.93 -23.76
C SER A 155 -4.90 -4.65 -24.86
N PRO A 156 -5.79 -3.96 -25.59
CA PRO A 156 -6.57 -4.57 -26.68
C PRO A 156 -5.68 -5.30 -27.70
N ASP A 157 -4.54 -4.70 -28.06
CA ASP A 157 -3.57 -5.26 -28.99
C ASP A 157 -2.95 -6.56 -28.46
N ASN A 158 -2.60 -6.59 -27.17
CA ASN A 158 -2.04 -7.79 -26.55
C ASN A 158 -3.08 -8.89 -26.35
N LEU A 159 -4.37 -8.56 -26.31
CA LEU A 159 -5.45 -9.54 -26.12
C LEU A 159 -6.04 -10.08 -27.42
N ALA A 160 -5.87 -9.37 -28.55
CA ALA A 160 -6.53 -9.68 -29.83
C ALA A 160 -6.32 -11.13 -30.26
N ASP A 161 -5.07 -11.60 -30.22
CA ASP A 161 -4.68 -12.91 -30.74
C ASP A 161 -4.51 -13.99 -29.66
N LEU A 162 -4.76 -13.65 -28.39
CA LEU A 162 -4.57 -14.59 -27.29
C LEU A 162 -5.71 -15.58 -27.16
N THR A 163 -5.35 -16.85 -26.92
CA THR A 163 -6.32 -17.88 -26.55
C THR A 163 -6.98 -17.56 -25.21
N LYS A 164 -8.13 -18.18 -24.92
CA LYS A 164 -8.81 -18.01 -23.61
C LYS A 164 -7.90 -18.32 -22.42
N LYS A 165 -7.00 -19.31 -22.55
CA LYS A 165 -6.05 -19.68 -21.50
C LYS A 165 -5.02 -18.57 -21.30
N ASP A 166 -4.48 -18.03 -22.38
CA ASP A 166 -3.47 -16.98 -22.31
C ASP A 166 -4.04 -15.68 -21.78
N ARG A 167 -5.30 -15.34 -22.12
CA ARG A 167 -6.02 -14.19 -21.54
C ARG A 167 -6.20 -14.32 -20.02
N ALA A 168 -6.47 -15.53 -19.52
CA ALA A 168 -6.57 -15.76 -18.08
C ALA A 168 -5.21 -15.57 -17.38
N GLN A 169 -4.12 -16.03 -18.01
CA GLN A 169 -2.78 -15.82 -17.51
C GLN A 169 -2.38 -14.35 -17.54
N ALA A 170 -2.70 -13.61 -18.60
CA ALA A 170 -2.48 -12.17 -18.69
C ALA A 170 -3.24 -11.41 -17.59
N ALA A 171 -4.50 -11.75 -17.33
CA ALA A 171 -5.29 -11.15 -16.25
C ALA A 171 -4.71 -11.43 -14.86
N LEU A 172 -4.17 -12.63 -14.64
CA LEU A 172 -3.47 -12.97 -13.40
C LEU A 172 -2.21 -12.12 -13.24
N MET A 173 -1.36 -12.06 -14.28
CA MET A 173 -0.13 -11.27 -14.26
C MET A 173 -0.42 -9.78 -14.09
N GLY A 174 -1.46 -9.25 -14.74
CA GLY A 174 -1.90 -7.87 -14.58
C GLY A 174 -2.24 -7.51 -13.13
N LYS A 175 -3.01 -8.36 -12.44
CA LYS A 175 -3.35 -8.15 -11.02
C LYS A 175 -2.12 -8.23 -10.11
N LEU A 176 -1.22 -9.18 -10.36
CA LEU A 176 0.02 -9.30 -9.57
C LEU A 176 0.96 -8.12 -9.81
N SER A 177 1.12 -7.67 -11.06
CA SER A 177 1.93 -6.48 -11.37
C SER A 177 1.34 -5.23 -10.76
N TRP A 178 0.01 -5.11 -10.73
CA TRP A 178 -0.66 -4.00 -10.05
C TRP A 178 -0.27 -3.97 -8.57
N GLY A 179 -0.39 -5.10 -7.87
CA GLY A 179 0.03 -5.24 -6.48
C GLY A 179 1.52 -4.93 -6.27
N LEU A 180 2.40 -5.37 -7.18
CA LEU A 180 3.83 -5.07 -7.12
C LEU A 180 4.08 -3.55 -7.15
N PHE A 181 3.58 -2.85 -8.16
CA PHE A 181 3.85 -1.42 -8.34
C PHE A 181 3.17 -0.57 -7.26
N TYR A 182 1.94 -0.90 -6.89
CA TYR A 182 1.26 -0.30 -5.76
C TYR A 182 2.08 -0.46 -4.48
N GLY A 183 2.54 -1.67 -4.20
CA GLY A 183 3.31 -1.99 -3.00
C GLY A 183 4.66 -1.28 -2.95
N LEU A 184 5.36 -1.18 -4.08
CA LEU A 184 6.61 -0.42 -4.19
C LEU A 184 6.40 1.06 -3.87
N GLY A 185 5.40 1.70 -4.49
CA GLY A 185 5.12 3.12 -4.30
C GLY A 185 4.65 3.44 -2.89
N PHE A 186 3.59 2.78 -2.42
CA PHE A 186 3.05 3.01 -1.09
C PHE A 186 4.04 2.61 0.01
N GLY A 187 4.77 1.50 -0.19
CA GLY A 187 5.84 1.06 0.70
C GLY A 187 6.97 2.07 0.85
N ALA A 188 7.45 2.66 -0.25
CA ALA A 188 8.43 3.73 -0.20
C ALA A 188 7.91 4.93 0.62
N GLY A 189 6.65 5.30 0.42
CA GLY A 189 5.98 6.32 1.21
C GLY A 189 5.95 6.00 2.71
N ILE A 190 5.59 4.77 3.09
CA ILE A 190 5.63 4.31 4.49
C ILE A 190 7.06 4.43 5.05
N GLY A 191 8.07 4.01 4.28
CA GLY A 191 9.48 4.18 4.63
C GLY A 191 9.84 5.63 4.96
N CYS A 192 9.38 6.58 4.14
CA CYS A 192 9.58 8.01 4.37
C CYS A 192 8.91 8.50 5.66
N VAL A 193 7.65 8.13 5.88
CA VAL A 193 6.88 8.53 7.08
C VAL A 193 7.56 8.04 8.35
N PHE A 194 7.94 6.76 8.41
CA PHE A 194 8.60 6.19 9.59
C PHE A 194 10.01 6.76 9.79
N HIS A 195 10.75 7.03 8.70
CA HIS A 195 12.03 7.74 8.79
C HIS A 195 11.86 9.13 9.42
N ARG A 196 10.89 9.92 8.95
CA ARG A 196 10.61 11.26 9.47
C ARG A 196 10.15 11.25 10.92
N ALA A 197 9.28 10.30 11.28
CA ALA A 197 8.85 10.11 12.66
C ALA A 197 10.04 9.83 13.59
N ARG A 198 11.03 9.06 13.14
CA ARG A 198 12.21 8.70 13.93
C ARG A 198 13.24 9.82 14.04
N VAL A 199 13.50 10.55 12.96
CA VAL A 199 14.53 11.62 12.94
C VAL A 199 14.01 12.92 13.57
N GLY A 200 12.69 13.13 13.60
CA GLY A 200 12.09 14.29 14.25
C GLY A 200 11.73 14.10 15.74
N ALA A 201 11.85 12.88 16.27
CA ALA A 201 11.67 12.56 17.68
C ALA A 201 12.98 12.78 18.44
#